data_AF-A0A2N0H874-F1
#
_entry.id   AF-A0A2N0H874-F1
#
_cell.length_a   1.000
_cell.length_b   1.000
_cell.length_c   1.000
_cell.angle_alpha   90.00
_cell.angle_beta   90.00
_cell.angle_gamma   90.00
#
_symmetry.space_group_name_H-M   'P 1'
#
loop_
_entity.id
_entity.type
_entity.pdbx_description
1 polymer ?
#
loop_
_entity_poly.entity_id
_entity_poly.type
_entity_poly.pdbx_seq_one_letter_code
_entity_poly.pdbx_strand_id
1 'polypeptide(L)'
;MVITTAHTMQKTTESKISFSSGKNKALSVLTAGSGGNYSTLKTAFAAINIGTITGVLTLQVISNTTETPTTSLNDSGSGLANYSSVLIYGKGAGLSISGNIANPLVNFNDVDNVVIDRRVNAMGTTAGFTFTNTNTGINSNTLKLVNSA
;
A
#
# COMPACT_ATOMS: atom_id res chain seq x y z
N MET A 1 68.83 31.37 6.20
CA MET A 1 68.49 30.28 5.26
C MET A 1 67.39 29.47 5.91
N VAL A 2 66.13 29.75 5.57
CA VAL A 2 64.97 29.03 6.12
C VAL A 2 64.68 27.86 5.17
N ILE A 3 64.82 26.63 5.67
CA ILE A 3 64.41 25.42 4.95
C ILE A 3 62.93 25.22 5.27
N THR A 4 62.06 25.53 4.31
CA THR A 4 60.63 25.22 4.41
C THR A 4 60.37 23.90 3.70
N THR A 5 60.15 22.83 4.47
CA THR A 5 59.71 21.54 3.93
C THR A 5 58.24 21.65 3.52
N ALA A 6 57.94 21.55 2.23
CA ALA A 6 56.57 21.37 1.76
C ALA A 6 56.06 20.00 2.21
N HIS A 7 55.02 19.97 3.05
CA HIS A 7 54.26 18.75 3.31
C HIS A 7 53.29 18.53 2.15
N THR A 8 53.62 17.60 1.26
CA THR A 8 52.71 17.15 0.20
C THR A 8 51.61 16.29 0.82
N MET A 9 50.37 16.75 0.79
CA MET A 9 49.22 15.94 1.23
C MET A 9 49.01 14.78 0.25
N GLN A 10 49.18 13.55 0.73
CA GLN A 10 48.85 12.33 0.00
C GLN A 10 47.34 12.19 -0.16
N LYS A 11 46.94 11.79 -1.37
CA LYS A 11 45.58 11.51 -1.83
C LYS A 11 44.92 10.45 -0.93
N THR A 12 43.87 10.82 -0.18
CA THR A 12 43.02 9.84 0.50
C THR A 12 41.93 9.36 -0.45
N THR A 13 42.00 8.08 -0.79
CA THR A 13 40.94 7.31 -1.43
C THR A 13 39.62 7.53 -0.68
N GLU A 14 38.54 7.88 -1.39
CA GLU A 14 37.22 8.00 -0.77
C GLU A 14 36.84 6.67 -0.12
N SER A 15 36.76 6.65 1.21
CA SER A 15 36.16 5.57 1.95
C SER A 15 34.66 5.62 1.67
N LYS A 16 34.19 4.74 0.77
CA LYS A 16 32.76 4.57 0.50
C LYS A 16 32.10 4.14 1.81
N ILE A 17 31.47 5.08 2.52
CA ILE A 17 30.58 4.75 3.64
C ILE A 17 29.44 3.95 3.04
N SER A 18 29.56 2.63 3.13
CA SER A 18 28.49 1.72 2.78
C SER A 18 27.53 1.76 3.95
N PHE A 19 26.49 2.58 3.85
CA PHE A 19 25.31 2.35 4.67
C PHE A 19 24.79 0.97 4.27
N SER A 20 25.02 -0.04 5.10
CA SER A 20 24.24 -1.26 4.95
C SER A 20 22.80 -0.83 5.13
N SER A 21 21.95 -1.10 4.13
CA SER A 21 20.52 -0.98 4.32
C SER A 21 20.14 -2.03 5.35
N GLY A 22 20.29 -1.72 6.64
CA GLY A 22 19.76 -2.53 7.71
C GLY A 22 18.27 -2.61 7.45
N LYS A 23 17.83 -3.73 6.85
CA LYS A 23 16.50 -4.00 6.30
C LYS A 23 15.55 -2.79 6.34
N ASN A 24 15.81 -1.78 5.52
CA ASN A 24 14.81 -0.74 5.31
C ASN A 24 13.62 -1.50 4.72
N LYS A 25 12.54 -1.71 5.50
CA LYS A 25 11.32 -2.32 4.95
C LYS A 25 10.99 -1.51 3.69
N ALA A 26 11.07 -2.16 2.53
CA ALA A 26 10.94 -1.45 1.26
C ALA A 26 9.59 -0.72 1.26
N LEU A 27 9.64 0.61 1.10
CA LEU A 27 8.45 1.39 0.84
C LEU A 27 8.02 1.08 -0.59
N SER A 28 6.86 0.44 -0.74
CA SER A 28 6.30 0.10 -2.03
C SER A 28 5.09 0.98 -2.30
N VAL A 29 5.19 1.81 -3.35
CA VAL A 29 4.06 2.60 -3.86
C VAL A 29 3.53 1.90 -5.10
N LEU A 30 2.26 1.50 -5.03
CA LEU A 30 1.60 0.71 -6.06
C LEU A 30 0.29 1.37 -6.45
N THR A 31 -0.14 1.15 -7.69
CA THR A 31 -1.36 1.73 -8.23
C THR A 31 -2.40 0.64 -8.53
N ALA A 32 -3.66 0.92 -8.21
CA ALA A 32 -4.82 0.09 -8.50
C ALA A 32 -5.79 0.82 -9.43
N GLY A 33 -6.25 0.15 -10.48
CA GLY A 33 -7.14 0.70 -11.50
C GLY A 33 -6.61 0.48 -12.92
N SER A 34 -7.37 0.94 -13.92
CA SER A 34 -7.00 0.85 -15.33
C SER A 34 -5.64 1.49 -15.58
N GLY A 35 -4.72 0.73 -16.18
CA GLY A 35 -3.34 1.17 -16.45
C GLY A 35 -2.41 1.20 -15.22
N GLY A 36 -2.87 0.75 -14.05
CA GLY A 36 -2.07 0.66 -12.83
C GLY A 36 -1.23 -0.62 -12.75
N ASN A 37 -0.46 -0.75 -11.66
CA ASN A 37 0.28 -1.98 -11.36
C ASN A 37 -0.66 -3.18 -11.18
N TYR A 38 -1.86 -2.92 -10.66
CA TYR A 38 -2.93 -3.88 -10.47
C TYR A 38 -4.21 -3.32 -11.08
N SER A 39 -4.97 -4.13 -11.82
CA SER A 39 -6.21 -3.68 -12.46
C SER A 39 -7.34 -3.39 -11.46
N THR A 40 -7.27 -3.99 -10.26
CA THR A 40 -8.27 -3.89 -9.19
C THR A 40 -7.61 -3.89 -7.81
N LEU A 41 -8.35 -3.47 -6.77
CA LEU A 41 -7.87 -3.61 -5.39
C LEU A 41 -7.73 -5.10 -5.03
N LYS A 42 -8.63 -5.96 -5.53
CA LYS A 42 -8.53 -7.40 -5.35
C LYS A 42 -7.19 -7.97 -5.81
N THR A 43 -6.75 -7.63 -7.01
CA THR A 43 -5.48 -8.14 -7.55
C THR A 43 -4.28 -7.63 -6.75
N ALA A 44 -4.35 -6.41 -6.22
CA ALA A 44 -3.32 -5.88 -5.32
C ALA A 44 -3.31 -6.67 -4.00
N PHE A 45 -4.46 -6.89 -3.36
CA PHE A 45 -4.54 -7.66 -2.13
C PHE A 45 -4.13 -9.12 -2.32
N ALA A 46 -4.47 -9.73 -3.47
CA ALA A 46 -3.99 -11.07 -3.80
C ALA A 46 -2.45 -11.12 -3.83
N ALA A 47 -1.80 -10.14 -4.45
CA ALA A 47 -0.34 -10.04 -4.49
C ALA A 47 0.28 -9.84 -3.09
N ILE A 48 -0.39 -9.09 -2.20
CA ILE A 48 0.02 -8.98 -0.78
C ILE A 48 -0.10 -10.35 -0.10
N ASN A 49 -1.25 -11.01 -0.21
CA ASN A 49 -1.54 -12.26 0.50
C ASN A 49 -0.61 -13.41 0.08
N ILE A 50 -0.12 -13.42 -1.15
CA ILE A 50 0.86 -14.41 -1.65
C ILE A 50 2.32 -13.95 -1.45
N GLY A 51 2.56 -12.81 -0.79
CA GLY A 51 3.90 -12.32 -0.47
C GLY A 51 4.69 -11.76 -1.66
N THR A 52 4.04 -11.49 -2.81
CA THR A 52 4.71 -10.87 -3.97
C THR A 52 5.09 -9.42 -3.68
N ILE A 53 4.30 -8.73 -2.86
CA ILE A 53 4.58 -7.38 -2.35
C ILE A 53 4.55 -7.40 -0.83
N THR A 54 5.57 -6.80 -0.22
CA THR A 54 5.83 -6.86 1.22
C THR A 54 6.36 -5.52 1.73
N GLY A 55 6.44 -5.35 3.05
CA GLY A 55 7.01 -4.14 3.67
C GLY A 55 5.96 -3.07 3.99
N VAL A 56 6.32 -1.79 3.78
CA VAL A 56 5.41 -0.64 4.00
C VAL A 56 4.71 -0.36 2.67
N LEU A 57 3.38 -0.50 2.63
CA LEU A 57 2.63 -0.46 1.37
C LEU A 57 1.79 0.81 1.26
N THR A 58 1.83 1.45 0.10
CA THR A 58 0.90 2.52 -0.29
C THR A 58 0.19 2.11 -1.58
N LEU A 59 -1.12 1.87 -1.51
CA LEU A 59 -1.98 1.55 -2.63
C LEU A 59 -2.77 2.78 -3.08
N GLN A 60 -2.48 3.24 -4.28
CA GLN A 60 -3.07 4.43 -4.88
C GLN A 60 -4.12 4.02 -5.90
N VAL A 61 -5.38 4.34 -5.65
CA VAL A 61 -6.46 4.12 -6.61
C VAL A 61 -6.40 5.23 -7.65
N ILE A 62 -6.18 4.88 -8.91
CA ILE A 62 -5.98 5.83 -10.03
C ILE A 62 -7.20 5.92 -10.96
N SER A 63 -8.09 4.94 -10.91
CA SER A 63 -9.37 4.94 -11.62
C SER A 63 -10.40 4.14 -10.82
N ASN A 64 -11.67 4.26 -11.20
CA ASN A 64 -12.71 3.41 -10.62
C ASN A 64 -12.42 1.93 -10.86
N THR A 65 -12.76 1.09 -9.88
CA THR A 65 -12.73 -0.36 -10.02
C THR A 65 -14.08 -0.99 -9.69
N THR A 66 -14.34 -2.12 -10.32
CA THR A 66 -15.47 -2.99 -10.00
C THR A 66 -14.92 -4.34 -9.57
N GLU A 67 -15.20 -4.72 -8.33
CA GLU A 67 -14.82 -6.00 -7.75
C GLU A 67 -15.96 -7.01 -7.94
N THR A 68 -15.64 -8.26 -8.29
CA THR A 68 -16.63 -9.30 -8.65
C THR A 68 -16.42 -10.65 -7.97
N PRO A 69 -15.39 -10.77 -7.13
CA PRO A 69 -15.63 -11.36 -5.80
C PRO A 69 -15.05 -10.49 -4.68
N THR A 70 -15.48 -10.75 -3.43
CA THR A 70 -14.96 -10.12 -2.21
C THR A 70 -13.44 -9.94 -2.25
N THR A 71 -13.00 -8.73 -1.92
CA THR A 71 -11.60 -8.33 -1.87
C THR A 71 -11.09 -8.52 -0.45
N SER A 72 -10.32 -9.59 -0.23
CA SER A 72 -9.83 -9.93 1.11
C SER A 72 -8.36 -9.57 1.29
N LEU A 73 -8.03 -8.87 2.38
CA LEU A 73 -6.68 -8.72 2.88
C LEU A 73 -6.54 -9.55 4.15
N ASN A 74 -5.50 -10.37 4.22
CA ASN A 74 -5.18 -11.18 5.39
C ASN A 74 -4.07 -10.50 6.19
N ASP A 75 -4.05 -10.75 7.49
CA ASP A 75 -3.00 -10.22 8.37
C ASP A 75 -1.58 -10.59 7.93
N SER A 76 -0.62 -9.75 8.31
CA SER A 76 0.79 -10.06 8.15
C SER A 76 1.17 -11.27 8.99
N GLY A 77 1.82 -12.26 8.38
CA GLY A 77 2.12 -13.55 8.99
C GLY A 77 1.08 -14.63 8.69
N SER A 78 -0.07 -14.27 8.09
CA SER A 78 -1.03 -15.22 7.55
C SER A 78 -0.59 -15.72 6.16
N GLY A 79 -0.28 -17.01 6.06
CA GLY A 79 0.24 -17.59 4.82
C GLY A 79 1.58 -16.95 4.43
N LEU A 80 1.62 -16.30 3.25
CA LEU A 80 2.81 -15.59 2.75
C LEU A 80 2.70 -14.06 2.91
N ALA A 81 1.60 -13.54 3.46
CA ALA A 81 1.42 -12.12 3.65
C ALA A 81 2.46 -11.57 4.63
N ASN A 82 3.14 -10.48 4.26
CA ASN A 82 4.19 -9.90 5.09
C ASN A 82 4.30 -8.39 4.85
N TYR A 83 3.48 -7.60 5.52
CA TYR A 83 3.52 -6.13 5.48
C TYR A 83 3.64 -5.56 6.89
N SER A 84 4.13 -4.33 7.03
CA SER A 84 4.08 -3.61 8.31
C SER A 84 2.92 -2.63 8.38
N SER A 85 2.49 -2.11 7.23
CA SER A 85 1.37 -1.20 7.12
C SER A 85 0.86 -1.18 5.69
N VAL A 86 -0.43 -0.84 5.54
CA VAL A 86 -1.05 -0.60 4.23
C VAL A 86 -1.82 0.72 4.29
N LEU A 87 -1.44 1.69 3.47
CA LEU A 87 -2.20 2.91 3.24
C LEU A 87 -2.94 2.81 1.91
N ILE A 88 -4.24 3.09 1.88
CA ILE A 88 -5.08 3.05 0.69
C ILE A 88 -5.76 4.41 0.49
N TYR A 89 -5.59 5.03 -0.67
CA TYR A 89 -6.27 6.29 -1.02
C TYR A 89 -6.45 6.50 -2.52
N GLY A 90 -7.36 7.41 -2.90
CA GLY A 90 -7.59 7.80 -4.30
C GLY A 90 -6.71 8.97 -4.77
N LYS A 91 -6.18 8.89 -5.99
CA LYS A 91 -5.38 9.96 -6.62
C LYS A 91 -6.19 11.14 -7.14
N GLY A 92 -7.49 10.95 -7.33
CA GLY A 92 -8.43 11.96 -7.82
C GLY A 92 -9.73 11.96 -7.03
N ALA A 93 -10.53 13.00 -7.24
CA ALA A 93 -11.88 13.08 -6.72
C ALA A 93 -12.85 12.21 -7.55
N GLY A 94 -13.93 11.74 -6.91
CA GLY A 94 -14.96 10.93 -7.56
C GLY A 94 -14.54 9.48 -7.84
N LEU A 95 -13.40 9.04 -7.29
CA LEU A 95 -12.93 7.67 -7.46
C LEU A 95 -13.69 6.71 -6.54
N SER A 96 -14.02 5.54 -7.06
CA SER A 96 -14.72 4.50 -6.31
C SER A 96 -14.13 3.11 -6.51
N ILE A 97 -14.14 2.34 -5.43
CA ILE A 97 -14.08 0.88 -5.48
C ILE A 97 -15.50 0.39 -5.25
N SER A 98 -16.06 -0.30 -6.23
CA SER A 98 -17.47 -0.69 -6.20
C SER A 98 -17.65 -2.17 -6.48
N GLY A 99 -18.83 -2.69 -6.14
CA GLY A 99 -19.23 -4.03 -6.52
C GLY A 99 -20.69 -4.27 -6.19
N ASN A 100 -21.28 -5.25 -6.87
CA ASN A 100 -22.59 -5.80 -6.52
C ASN A 100 -22.38 -7.20 -5.98
N ILE A 101 -21.94 -7.29 -4.71
CA ILE A 101 -21.50 -8.54 -4.10
C ILE A 101 -22.43 -8.86 -2.93
N ALA A 102 -23.08 -10.03 -2.95
CA ALA A 102 -23.94 -10.54 -1.86
C ALA A 102 -23.13 -11.06 -0.64
N ASN A 103 -22.04 -10.36 -0.33
CA ASN A 103 -20.99 -10.60 0.66
C ASN A 103 -20.24 -9.27 0.86
N PRO A 104 -19.24 -9.17 1.76
CA PRO A 104 -18.43 -7.96 1.86
C PRO A 104 -17.76 -7.58 0.54
N LEU A 105 -17.74 -6.29 0.20
CA LEU A 105 -16.92 -5.77 -0.90
C LEU A 105 -15.44 -5.89 -0.55
N VAL A 106 -15.06 -5.41 0.65
CA VAL A 106 -13.74 -5.61 1.25
C VAL A 106 -13.87 -6.35 2.57
N ASN A 107 -13.05 -7.39 2.75
CA ASN A 107 -12.96 -8.17 3.98
C ASN A 107 -11.54 -8.09 4.55
N PHE A 108 -11.40 -7.48 5.71
CA PHE A 108 -10.15 -7.38 6.44
C PHE A 108 -10.09 -8.50 7.48
N ASN A 109 -9.27 -9.51 7.22
CA ASN A 109 -9.17 -10.71 8.02
C ASN A 109 -7.97 -10.67 8.97
N ASP A 110 -8.25 -10.37 10.24
CA ASP A 110 -7.25 -10.20 11.31
C ASP A 110 -6.23 -9.09 11.07
N VAL A 111 -6.49 -8.15 10.15
CA VAL A 111 -5.46 -7.21 9.70
C VAL A 111 -5.12 -6.17 10.77
N ASP A 112 -3.82 -5.92 10.93
CA ASP A 112 -3.32 -4.77 11.68
C ASP A 112 -2.74 -3.67 10.77
N ASN A 113 -2.77 -2.43 11.25
CA ASN A 113 -2.08 -1.27 10.66
C ASN A 113 -2.46 -0.97 9.19
N VAL A 114 -3.75 -1.08 8.89
CA VAL A 114 -4.34 -0.72 7.60
C VAL A 114 -5.09 0.60 7.74
N VAL A 115 -4.78 1.56 6.87
CA VAL A 115 -5.42 2.88 6.82
C VAL A 115 -6.10 3.06 5.48
N ILE A 116 -7.40 3.36 5.52
CA ILE A 116 -8.15 3.88 4.38
C ILE A 116 -8.27 5.39 4.54
N ASP A 117 -7.64 6.14 3.64
CA ASP A 117 -7.79 7.59 3.57
C ASP A 117 -8.71 7.97 2.40
N ARG A 118 -9.85 8.57 2.73
CA ARG A 118 -10.87 8.96 1.76
C ARG A 118 -10.57 10.29 1.07
N ARG A 119 -9.53 11.01 1.49
CA ARG A 119 -9.14 12.30 0.90
C ARG A 119 -8.41 12.09 -0.40
N VAL A 120 -8.55 13.06 -1.31
CA VAL A 120 -7.81 13.06 -2.57
C VAL A 120 -6.32 13.20 -2.26
N ASN A 121 -5.50 12.30 -2.81
CA ASN A 121 -4.07 12.24 -2.58
C ASN A 121 -3.66 12.09 -1.09
N ALA A 122 -4.57 11.67 -0.20
CA ALA A 122 -4.37 11.71 1.25
C ALA A 122 -4.00 13.12 1.79
N MET A 123 -4.48 14.17 1.12
CA MET A 123 -4.17 15.58 1.43
C MET A 123 -5.44 16.40 1.67
N GLY A 124 -5.29 17.49 2.43
CA GLY A 124 -6.39 18.41 2.73
C GLY A 124 -7.46 17.78 3.63
N THR A 125 -8.72 18.16 3.42
CA THR A 125 -9.88 17.73 4.23
C THR A 125 -11.04 17.16 3.41
N THR A 126 -11.07 17.38 2.10
CA THR A 126 -12.18 16.94 1.24
C THR A 126 -12.06 15.45 0.93
N ALA A 127 -13.08 14.68 1.30
CA ALA A 127 -13.22 13.30 0.86
C ALA A 127 -13.59 13.25 -0.63
N GLY A 128 -12.86 12.45 -1.41
CA GLY A 128 -13.09 12.25 -2.85
C GLY A 128 -12.98 10.80 -3.29
N PHE A 129 -12.75 9.88 -2.36
CA PHE A 129 -12.61 8.45 -2.59
C PHE A 129 -13.65 7.66 -1.78
N THR A 130 -14.32 6.71 -2.44
CA THR A 130 -15.44 5.95 -1.87
C THR A 130 -15.30 4.44 -2.09
N PHE A 131 -15.90 3.68 -1.18
CA PHE A 131 -16.18 2.26 -1.36
C PHE A 131 -17.70 2.10 -1.43
N THR A 132 -18.20 1.25 -2.30
CA THR A 132 -19.65 1.06 -2.46
C THR A 132 -19.99 -0.37 -2.83
N ASN A 133 -20.61 -1.10 -1.91
CA ASN A 133 -21.32 -2.32 -2.26
C ASN A 133 -22.78 -1.98 -2.56
N THR A 134 -23.22 -2.20 -3.80
CA THR A 134 -24.61 -1.90 -4.22
C THR A 134 -25.57 -3.06 -3.94
N ASN A 135 -25.08 -4.20 -3.45
CA ASN A 135 -25.93 -5.33 -3.14
C ASN A 135 -26.73 -5.09 -1.85
N THR A 136 -27.99 -5.50 -1.85
CA THR A 136 -28.93 -5.31 -0.73
C THR A 136 -29.18 -6.58 0.07
N GLY A 137 -28.46 -7.68 -0.22
CA GLY A 137 -28.56 -8.93 0.52
C GLY A 137 -28.03 -8.79 1.95
N ILE A 138 -28.51 -9.64 2.87
CA ILE A 138 -28.24 -9.55 4.32
C ILE A 138 -26.74 -9.64 4.70
N ASN A 139 -25.92 -10.26 3.86
CA ASN A 139 -24.47 -10.42 4.07
C ASN A 139 -23.65 -9.34 3.35
N SER A 140 -24.30 -8.38 2.71
CA SER A 140 -23.64 -7.34 1.91
C SER A 140 -23.11 -6.26 2.83
N ASN A 141 -21.79 -6.26 3.03
CA ASN A 141 -21.08 -5.19 3.71
C ASN A 141 -20.24 -4.41 2.68
N THR A 142 -20.00 -3.13 2.91
CA THR A 142 -19.00 -2.40 2.10
C THR A 142 -17.60 -2.73 2.61
N LEU A 143 -17.38 -2.56 3.91
CA LEU A 143 -16.15 -2.98 4.58
C LEU A 143 -16.55 -3.91 5.72
N LYS A 144 -15.88 -5.05 5.86
CA LYS A 144 -16.03 -5.97 7.00
C LYS A 144 -14.68 -6.14 7.67
N LEU A 145 -14.66 -5.94 8.99
CA LEU A 145 -13.57 -6.31 9.87
C LEU A 145 -13.94 -7.65 10.51
N VAL A 146 -13.03 -8.61 10.53
CA VAL A 146 -13.25 -9.89 11.24
C VAL A 146 -12.13 -10.16 12.24
N ASN A 147 -12.52 -10.80 13.34
CA ASN A 147 -11.68 -11.16 14.47
C ASN A 147 -11.07 -9.92 15.15
N SER A 148 -9.75 -9.83 15.28
CA SER A 148 -9.06 -8.75 15.99
C SER A 148 -8.68 -7.56 15.10
N ALA A 149 -9.26 -7.48 13.90
CA ALA A 149 -9.09 -6.37 12.96
C ALA A 149 -9.75 -5.05 13.42
#